data_AF-A0A7W1Z426-F1
#
_entry.id   AF-A0A7W1Z426-F1
#
_cell.length_a   1.000
_cell.length_b   1.000
_cell.length_c   1.000
_cell.angle_alpha   90.00
_cell.angle_beta   90.00
_cell.angle_gamma   90.00
#
_symmetry.space_group_name_H-M   'P 1'
#
loop_
_entity.id
_entity.type
_entity.pdbx_description
1 polymer ?
#
loop_
_entity_poly.entity_id
_entity_poly.type
_entity_poly.pdbx_seq_one_letter_code
_entity_poly.pdbx_strand_id
1 'polypeptide(L)'
;MNAPTLIITGIGNSDHWQTIWEAGNPEFVRVQQREWNQPVCSEWVNGLEQAVAKIGGNPVLVAHSLGCLCVAHWAAHTSLNIKGALLVAPPNPEGIGFPSEATGFSPVPLDSFGFPSIVVA
;
A
#
# COMPACT_ATOMS: atom_id res chain seq x y z
N MET A 1 -22.97 -6.42 -1.14
CA MET A 1 -21.76 -6.48 -1.99
C MET A 1 -20.57 -6.27 -1.07
N ASN A 2 -19.52 -7.08 -1.22
CA ASN A 2 -18.30 -6.91 -0.44
C ASN A 2 -17.57 -5.65 -0.91
N ALA A 3 -16.73 -5.06 -0.05
CA ALA A 3 -15.93 -3.91 -0.44
C ALA A 3 -14.80 -4.38 -1.38
N PRO A 4 -14.53 -3.68 -2.49
CA PRO A 4 -13.42 -4.02 -3.35
C PRO A 4 -12.09 -3.93 -2.57
N THR A 5 -11.10 -4.73 -2.96
CA THR A 5 -9.81 -4.79 -2.24
C THR A 5 -8.68 -4.33 -3.15
N LEU A 6 -7.88 -3.38 -2.68
CA LEU A 6 -6.67 -2.96 -3.36
C LEU A 6 -5.46 -3.65 -2.73
N ILE A 7 -4.65 -4.29 -3.56
CA ILE A 7 -3.39 -4.92 -3.16
C ILE A 7 -2.23 -3.96 -3.45
N ILE A 8 -1.46 -3.63 -2.42
CA ILE A 8 -0.25 -2.81 -2.51
C ILE A 8 0.95 -3.69 -2.18
N THR A 9 1.77 -3.96 -3.18
CA THR A 9 2.94 -4.86 -3.04
C THR A 9 4.16 -4.09 -2.53
N GLY A 10 5.23 -4.83 -2.21
CA GLY A 10 6.53 -4.27 -1.85
C GLY A 10 7.39 -3.95 -3.08
N ILE A 11 8.64 -3.57 -2.84
CA ILE A 11 9.64 -3.36 -3.90
C ILE A 11 9.81 -4.60 -4.79
N GLY A 12 10.09 -4.37 -6.07
CA GLY A 12 10.31 -5.41 -7.09
C GLY A 12 9.04 -6.03 -7.65
N ASN A 13 7.87 -5.71 -7.08
CA ASN A 13 6.66 -6.50 -7.20
C ASN A 13 6.92 -7.93 -6.69
N SER A 14 5.89 -8.71 -6.34
CA SER A 14 6.14 -10.07 -5.85
C SER A 14 5.05 -11.04 -6.21
N ASP A 15 5.48 -12.26 -6.55
CA ASP A 15 4.63 -13.44 -6.76
C ASP A 15 4.60 -14.30 -5.50
N HIS A 16 3.91 -13.79 -4.50
CA HIS A 16 3.70 -14.48 -3.23
C HIS A 16 2.19 -14.63 -2.96
N TRP A 17 1.79 -14.65 -1.69
CA TRP A 17 0.39 -14.78 -1.27
C TRP A 17 -0.52 -13.72 -1.90
N GLN A 18 -0.02 -12.52 -2.19
CA GLN A 18 -0.76 -11.45 -2.87
C GLN A 18 -1.23 -11.85 -4.27
N THR A 19 -0.38 -12.52 -5.07
CA THR A 19 -0.74 -13.02 -6.40
C THR A 19 -1.78 -14.15 -6.31
N ILE A 20 -1.68 -15.00 -5.29
CA ILE A 20 -2.67 -16.06 -5.04
C ILE A 20 -4.04 -15.45 -4.72
N TRP A 21 -4.08 -14.40 -3.90
CA TRP A 21 -5.33 -13.72 -3.54
C TRP A 21 -5.97 -13.00 -4.73
N GLU A 22 -5.15 -12.31 -5.53
CA GLU A 22 -5.60 -11.65 -6.77
C GLU A 22 -6.21 -12.66 -7.77
N ALA A 23 -5.57 -13.81 -7.95
CA ALA A 23 -6.10 -14.85 -8.83
C ALA A 23 -7.38 -15.53 -8.27
N GLY A 24 -7.54 -15.55 -6.95
CA GLY A 24 -8.65 -16.20 -6.26
C GLY A 24 -9.93 -15.36 -6.16
N ASN A 25 -9.84 -14.03 -6.33
CA ASN A 25 -11.00 -13.14 -6.24
C ASN A 25 -10.89 -11.94 -7.21
N PRO A 26 -11.80 -11.79 -8.18
CA PRO A 26 -11.77 -10.68 -9.14
C PRO A 26 -12.01 -9.29 -8.52
N GLU A 27 -12.50 -9.20 -7.28
CA GLU A 27 -12.62 -7.94 -6.53
C GLU A 27 -11.28 -7.46 -5.95
N PHE A 28 -10.22 -8.27 -6.05
CA PHE A 28 -8.88 -7.96 -5.54
C PHE A 28 -8.06 -7.43 -6.70
N VAL A 29 -7.67 -6.17 -6.62
CA VAL A 29 -7.02 -5.43 -7.71
C VAL A 29 -5.67 -4.93 -7.23
N ARG A 30 -4.59 -5.32 -7.91
CA ARG A 30 -3.27 -4.78 -7.64
C ARG A 30 -3.15 -3.32 -8.10
N VAL A 31 -2.71 -2.46 -7.19
CA VAL A 31 -2.35 -1.08 -7.51
C VAL A 31 -1.12 -1.11 -8.40
N GLN A 32 -1.22 -0.58 -9.62
CA GLN A 32 -0.09 -0.54 -10.54
C GLN A 32 0.84 0.62 -10.17
N GLN A 33 2.13 0.33 -10.11
CA GLN A 33 3.17 1.34 -9.89
C GLN A 33 3.96 1.57 -11.17
N ARG A 34 4.47 2.79 -11.35
CA ARG A 34 5.25 3.17 -12.54
C ARG A 34 6.52 2.35 -12.67
N GLU A 35 7.25 2.21 -11.57
CA GLU A 35 8.47 1.43 -11.48
C GLU A 35 8.48 0.71 -10.12
N TRP A 36 8.74 -0.58 -10.18
CA TRP A 36 8.69 -1.47 -9.02
C TRP A 36 10.04 -1.61 -8.34
N ASN A 37 11.13 -1.53 -9.11
CA ASN A 37 12.49 -1.79 -8.61
C ASN A 37 13.19 -0.54 -8.09
N GLN A 38 12.73 0.65 -8.50
CA GLN A 38 13.24 1.95 -8.03
C GLN A 38 12.06 2.81 -7.54
N PRO A 39 11.44 2.42 -6.42
CA PRO A 39 10.20 3.03 -5.99
C PRO A 39 10.44 4.43 -5.45
N VAL A 40 9.64 5.38 -5.95
CA VAL A 40 9.59 6.76 -5.47
C VAL A 40 8.29 6.94 -4.70
N CYS A 41 8.39 7.28 -3.41
CA CYS A 41 7.24 7.35 -2.51
C CYS A 41 6.11 8.25 -3.05
N SER A 42 6.43 9.45 -3.54
CA SER A 42 5.43 10.37 -4.07
C SER A 42 4.69 9.83 -5.31
N GLU A 43 5.38 9.08 -6.18
CA GLU A 43 4.76 8.43 -7.33
C GLU A 43 3.85 7.29 -6.88
N TRP A 44 4.30 6.50 -5.90
CA TRP A 44 3.54 5.39 -5.36
C TRP A 44 2.28 5.83 -4.62
N VAL A 45 2.39 6.91 -3.84
CA VAL A 45 1.25 7.56 -3.16
C VAL A 45 0.26 8.09 -4.19
N ASN A 46 0.73 8.71 -5.28
CA ASN A 46 -0.15 9.18 -6.34
C ASN A 46 -0.86 8.02 -7.05
N GLY A 47 -0.15 6.92 -7.33
CA GLY A 47 -0.74 5.70 -7.89
C GLY A 47 -1.81 5.10 -7.00
N LEU A 48 -1.57 5.06 -5.68
CA LEU A 48 -2.56 4.61 -4.70
C LEU A 48 -3.78 5.54 -4.65
N GLU A 49 -3.59 6.85 -4.59
CA GLU A 49 -4.68 7.84 -4.61
C GLU A 49 -5.58 7.66 -5.83
N GLN A 50 -5.00 7.52 -7.03
CA GLN A 50 -5.74 7.27 -8.26
C GLN A 50 -6.49 5.93 -8.22
N ALA A 51 -5.87 4.87 -7.69
CA ALA A 51 -6.50 3.56 -7.59
C ALA A 51 -7.70 3.57 -6.65
N VAL A 52 -7.59 4.22 -5.49
CA VAL A 52 -8.68 4.38 -4.51
C VAL A 52 -9.83 5.19 -5.11
N ALA A 53 -9.52 6.31 -5.75
CA ALA A 53 -10.53 7.14 -6.41
C ALA A 53 -11.26 6.40 -7.53
N LYS A 54 -10.54 5.59 -8.32
CA LYS A 54 -11.09 4.86 -9.46
C LYS A 54 -11.95 3.67 -9.05
N ILE A 55 -11.54 2.90 -8.04
CA ILE A 55 -12.24 1.67 -7.65
C ILE A 55 -13.56 1.96 -6.94
N GLY A 56 -13.63 3.08 -6.19
CA GLY A 56 -14.82 3.48 -5.45
C GLY A 56 -15.24 2.49 -4.36
N GLY A 57 -16.42 2.71 -3.76
CA GLY A 57 -17.05 1.74 -2.86
C GLY A 57 -16.38 1.53 -1.49
N ASN A 58 -15.56 2.49 -1.03
CA ASN A 58 -14.79 2.41 0.23
C ASN A 58 -13.95 1.11 0.30
N PRO A 59 -12.87 1.00 -0.50
CA PRO A 59 -12.13 -0.24 -0.61
C PRO A 59 -11.45 -0.64 0.71
N VAL A 60 -11.03 -1.89 0.81
CA VAL A 60 -10.05 -2.35 1.80
C VAL A 60 -8.66 -2.30 1.17
N LEU A 61 -7.67 -1.77 1.90
CA LEU A 61 -6.28 -1.80 1.46
C LEU A 61 -5.56 -3.01 2.09
N VAL A 62 -4.83 -3.76 1.27
CA VAL A 62 -3.96 -4.86 1.74
C VAL A 62 -2.55 -4.57 1.25
N ALA A 63 -1.71 -4.11 2.18
CA ALA A 63 -0.35 -3.68 1.87
C ALA A 63 0.69 -4.63 2.46
N HIS A 64 1.79 -4.82 1.74
CA HIS A 64 2.93 -5.64 2.18
C HIS A 64 4.23 -4.85 2.09
N SER A 65 5.08 -5.00 3.11
CA SER A 65 6.44 -4.44 3.15
C SER A 65 6.46 -2.95 2.79
N LEU A 66 7.18 -2.54 1.74
CA LEU A 66 7.25 -1.14 1.30
C LEU A 66 5.88 -0.53 0.99
N GLY A 67 4.92 -1.34 0.56
CA GLY A 67 3.53 -0.92 0.37
C GLY A 67 2.89 -0.39 1.65
N CYS A 68 3.29 -0.88 2.82
CA CYS A 68 2.80 -0.38 4.11
C CYS A 68 3.24 1.07 4.35
N LEU A 69 4.50 1.39 4.02
CA LEU A 69 4.99 2.76 4.11
C LEU A 69 4.26 3.66 3.11
N CYS A 70 4.00 3.19 1.89
CA CYS A 70 3.17 3.90 0.91
C CYS A 70 1.78 4.26 1.47
N VAL A 71 1.10 3.30 2.13
CA VAL A 71 -0.21 3.57 2.76
C VAL A 71 -0.09 4.62 3.87
N ALA A 72 0.97 4.59 4.68
CA ALA A 72 1.16 5.59 5.73
C ALA A 72 1.35 7.01 5.17
N HIS A 73 2.20 7.16 4.14
CA HIS A 73 2.39 8.44 3.44
C HIS A 73 1.12 8.92 2.73
N TRP A 74 0.37 8.01 2.11
CA TRP A 74 -0.90 8.33 1.47
C TRP A 74 -1.96 8.79 2.48
N ALA A 75 -2.07 8.10 3.61
CA ALA A 75 -3.04 8.43 4.66
C ALA A 75 -2.83 9.81 5.28
N ALA A 76 -1.59 10.33 5.27
CA ALA A 76 -1.27 11.67 5.78
C ALA A 76 -1.78 12.81 4.88
N HIS A 77 -2.15 12.52 3.63
CA HIS A 77 -2.49 13.56 2.63
C HIS A 77 -3.84 13.34 1.95
N THR A 78 -4.36 12.12 1.93
CA THR A 78 -5.62 11.81 1.26
C THR A 78 -6.83 12.37 2.01
N SER A 79 -7.87 12.72 1.27
CA SER A 79 -9.21 12.98 1.79
C SER A 79 -10.20 11.88 1.42
N LEU A 80 -9.73 10.79 0.79
CA LEU A 80 -10.58 9.68 0.36
C LEU A 80 -10.89 8.73 1.51
N ASN A 81 -12.08 8.15 1.47
CA ASN A 81 -12.52 7.18 2.47
C ASN A 81 -12.23 5.75 2.02
N ILE A 82 -11.76 4.94 2.96
CA ILE A 82 -11.58 3.49 2.80
C ILE A 82 -12.25 2.78 3.97
N LYS A 83 -12.54 1.48 3.81
CA LYS A 83 -13.13 0.67 4.88
C LYS A 83 -12.12 0.28 5.96
N GLY A 84 -10.84 0.22 5.59
CA GLY A 84 -9.73 -0.05 6.50
C GLY A 84 -8.51 -0.61 5.76
N ALA A 85 -7.44 -0.85 6.50
CA ALA A 85 -6.18 -1.36 5.95
C ALA A 85 -5.61 -2.56 6.74
N LEU A 86 -5.08 -3.55 6.01
CA LEU A 86 -4.24 -4.62 6.53
C LEU A 86 -2.80 -4.34 6.10
N LEU A 87 -1.90 -4.13 7.07
CA LEU A 87 -0.49 -3.79 6.84
C LEU A 87 0.39 -4.96 7.29
N VAL A 88 1.02 -5.64 6.34
CA VAL A 88 1.78 -6.88 6.59
C VAL A 88 3.28 -6.63 6.44
N ALA A 89 4.04 -6.99 7.46
CA ALA A 89 5.51 -6.89 7.53
C ALA A 89 6.06 -5.49 7.18
N PRO A 90 5.56 -4.39 7.78
CA PRO A 90 6.08 -3.05 7.50
C PRO A 90 7.59 -2.97 7.83
N PRO A 91 8.44 -2.49 6.91
CA PRO A 91 9.87 -2.35 7.15
C PRO A 91 10.14 -1.10 7.97
N ASN A 92 11.25 -1.09 8.71
CA ASN A 92 11.83 0.13 9.26
C ASN A 92 12.67 0.83 8.17
N PRO A 93 12.32 2.05 7.71
CA PRO A 93 13.10 2.75 6.69
C PRO A 93 14.46 3.26 7.16
N GLU A 94 14.70 3.27 8.47
CA GLU A 94 16.01 3.55 9.07
C GLU A 94 16.78 2.26 9.42
N GLY A 95 16.17 1.10 9.14
CA GLY A 95 16.73 -0.21 9.47
C GLY A 95 17.85 -0.65 8.52
N ILE A 96 18.76 -1.47 9.04
CA ILE A 96 19.78 -2.14 8.23
C ILE A 96 19.09 -3.04 7.20
N GLY A 97 19.45 -2.89 5.92
CA GLY A 97 18.86 -3.66 4.83
C GLY A 97 17.58 -3.07 4.25
N PHE A 98 17.19 -1.85 4.62
CA PHE A 98 16.17 -1.12 3.87
C PHE A 98 16.64 -0.92 2.41
N PRO A 99 15.77 -1.13 1.39
CA PRO A 99 16.20 -1.07 -0.01
C PRO A 99 16.77 0.30 -0.38
N SER A 100 18.00 0.32 -0.88
CA SER A 100 18.69 1.56 -1.26
C SER A 100 18.06 2.28 -2.46
N GLU A 101 17.30 1.54 -3.26
CA GLU A 101 16.58 1.99 -4.45
C GLU A 101 15.30 2.74 -4.10
N ALA A 102 14.79 2.58 -2.86
CA ALA A 102 13.57 3.21 -2.40
C ALA A 102 13.82 4.65 -1.93
N THR A 103 13.13 5.60 -2.57
CA THR A 103 13.34 7.04 -2.34
C THR A 103 12.10 7.69 -1.69
N GLY A 104 12.31 8.48 -0.64
CA GLY A 104 11.28 9.34 -0.04
C GLY A 104 10.30 8.64 0.91
N PHE A 105 10.61 7.41 1.36
CA PHE A 105 9.78 6.67 2.33
C PHE A 105 10.07 7.03 3.79
N SER A 106 11.07 7.89 4.05
CA SER A 106 11.42 8.43 5.36
C SER A 106 11.44 9.97 5.32
N PRO A 107 11.03 10.68 6.39
CA PRO A 107 10.42 10.13 7.62
C PRO A 107 9.02 9.55 7.36
N VAL A 108 8.63 8.52 8.11
CA VAL A 108 7.27 7.97 8.03
C VAL A 108 6.33 8.86 8.85
N PRO A 109 5.17 9.29 8.30
CA PRO A 109 4.16 9.96 9.10
C PRO A 109 3.70 9.06 10.25
N LEU A 110 3.73 9.59 11.49
CA LEU A 110 3.40 8.85 12.71
C LEU A 110 2.00 9.20 13.26
N ASP A 111 1.26 10.04 12.56
CA ASP A 111 -0.12 10.36 12.91
C ASP A 111 -1.00 9.10 12.82
N SER A 112 -2.02 9.04 13.68
CA SER A 112 -2.99 7.95 13.63
C SER A 112 -3.77 7.99 12.31
N PHE A 113 -4.00 6.83 11.70
CA PHE A 113 -4.82 6.77 10.49
C PHE A 113 -6.27 7.20 10.77
N GLY A 114 -6.87 7.89 9.81
CA GLY A 114 -8.29 8.23 9.82
C GLY A 114 -9.24 7.05 9.58
N PHE A 115 -8.72 5.82 9.55
CA PHE A 115 -9.48 4.59 9.26
C PHE A 115 -8.98 3.41 10.13
N PRO A 116 -9.81 2.38 10.35
CA PRO A 116 -9.39 1.18 11.07
C PRO A 116 -8.24 0.47 10.36
N SER A 117 -7.24 0.02 11.11
CA SER A 117 -6.13 -0.75 10.57
C SER A 117 -5.73 -1.93 11.45
N ILE A 118 -5.14 -2.95 10.82
CA ILE A 118 -4.49 -4.07 11.48
C ILE A 118 -3.05 -4.14 10.98
N VAL A 119 -2.11 -4.26 11.90
CA VAL A 119 -0.69 -4.51 11.58
C VAL A 119 -0.34 -5.94 11.94
N VAL A 120 0.34 -6.64 11.04
CA VAL A 120 0.90 -7.97 11.25
C VAL A 120 2.41 -7.83 11.02
N ALA A 121 3.20 -7.94 12.09
CA ALA A 121 4.65 -7.69 12.08
C ALA A 121 5.42 -8.91 12.63
#